data_AF-A0A944VB79-F1
#
_entry.id   AF-A0A944VB79-F1
#
_cell.length_a   1.000
_cell.length_b   1.000
_cell.length_c   1.000
_cell.angle_alpha   90.00
_cell.angle_beta   90.00
_cell.angle_gamma   90.00
#
_symmetry.space_group_name_H-M   'P 1'
#
loop_
_entity.id
_entity.type
_entity.pdbx_description
1 polymer ?
#
loop_
_entity_poly.entity_id
_entity_poly.type
_entity_poly.pdbx_seq_one_letter_code
_entity_poly.pdbx_strand_id
1 'polypeptide(L)' 'RIYLGNHLGAPYVRYRQASDIGIRQNPAASGLDIDGESAPGGDITIRVIPGALRFSC' A
#
# COMPACT_ATOMS: atom_id res chain seq x y z
N ARG A 1 -15.35 2.42 12.28
CA ARG A 1 -15.57 2.18 10.83
C ARG A 1 -14.72 1.01 10.30
N ILE A 2 -13.42 0.97 10.59
CA ILE A 2 -12.55 -0.16 10.19
C ILE A 2 -12.97 -1.46 10.90
N TYR A 3 -13.11 -1.43 12.23
CA TYR A 3 -13.51 -2.61 13.05
C TYR A 3 -14.89 -3.22 12.72
N LEU A 4 -15.74 -2.51 11.97
CA LEU A 4 -17.08 -2.99 11.56
C LEU A 4 -17.14 -3.33 10.06
N GLY A 5 -16.01 -3.28 9.33
CA GLY A 5 -15.97 -3.58 7.90
C GLY A 5 -16.61 -2.53 6.98
N ASN A 6 -17.08 -1.39 7.49
CA ASN A 6 -17.84 -0.39 6.72
C ASN A 6 -17.03 0.86 6.30
N HIS A 7 -15.71 0.75 6.26
CA HIS A 7 -14.82 1.89 6.02
C HIS A 7 -14.89 2.45 4.59
N LEU A 8 -15.24 1.63 3.61
CA LEU A 8 -15.41 2.07 2.21
C LEU A 8 -16.58 3.04 2.02
N GLY A 9 -17.53 3.10 2.96
CA GLY A 9 -18.64 4.05 2.92
C GLY A 9 -18.27 5.48 3.38
N ALA A 10 -17.04 5.72 3.85
CA ALA A 10 -16.61 7.04 4.29
C ALA A 10 -16.22 7.92 3.08
N PRO A 11 -16.66 9.18 3.00
CA PRO A 11 -16.46 10.03 1.81
C PRO A 11 -15.00 10.37 1.52
N TYR A 12 -14.13 10.29 2.52
CA TYR A 12 -12.69 10.53 2.42
C TYR A 12 -11.89 9.28 2.03
N VAL A 13 -12.52 8.10 1.91
CA VAL A 13 -11.86 6.86 1.48
C VAL A 13 -12.09 6.67 -0.02
N ARG A 14 -11.01 6.53 -0.78
CA ARG A 14 -11.06 6.25 -2.23
C ARG A 14 -10.39 4.91 -2.50
N TYR A 15 -11.17 3.95 -2.98
CA TYR A 15 -10.66 2.64 -3.40
C TYR A 15 -10.49 2.58 -4.93
N ARG A 16 -9.33 2.08 -5.35
CA ARG A 16 -8.98 1.79 -6.75
C ARG A 16 -8.08 0.56 -6.79
N GLN A 17 -8.09 -0.16 -7.91
CA GLN A 17 -7.21 -1.28 -8.18
C GLN A 17 -6.20 -0.89 -9.26
N ALA A 18 -4.93 -1.29 -9.10
CA ALA A 18 -3.85 -1.09 -10.05
C ALA A 18 -2.77 -2.17 -9.87
N SER A 19 -2.04 -2.50 -10.94
CA SER A 19 -0.87 -3.39 -10.89
C SER A 19 0.44 -2.63 -10.69
N ASP A 20 0.47 -1.35 -11.08
CA ASP A 20 1.63 -0.48 -11.02
C ASP A 20 1.22 0.86 -10.41
N ILE A 21 1.96 1.30 -9.39
CA ILE A 21 1.68 2.54 -8.65
C ILE A 21 2.98 3.29 -8.44
N GLY A 22 3.00 4.59 -8.74
CA GLY A 22 4.05 5.52 -8.33
C GLY A 22 3.57 6.37 -7.16
N ILE A 23 4.37 6.46 -6.10
CA ILE A 23 4.13 7.30 -4.93
C ILE A 23 5.25 8.33 -4.87
N ARG A 24 4.88 9.61 -4.90
CA ARG A 24 5.80 10.72 -4.63
C ARG A 24 5.63 11.14 -3.19
N GLN A 25 6.65 10.97 -2.36
CA GLN A 25 6.54 11.28 -0.94
C GLN A 25 6.87 12.73 -0.65
N ASN A 26 6.20 13.30 0.35
CA ASN A 26 6.61 14.56 0.91
C ASN A 26 7.99 14.37 1.58
N PRO A 27 9.00 15.22 1.32
CA PRO A 27 10.33 15.12 1.92
C PRO A 27 10.35 15.07 3.46
N ALA A 28 9.28 15.52 4.12
CA ALA A 28 9.13 15.45 5.59
C ALA A 28 8.59 14.10 6.11
N ALA A 29 8.22 13.15 5.24
CA ALA A 29 7.72 11.84 5.64
C ALA A 29 8.88 10.94 6.11
N SER A 30 8.74 10.37 7.31
CA SER A 30 9.84 9.73 8.04
C SER A 30 10.13 8.28 7.69
N GLY A 31 9.40 7.68 6.74
CA GLY A 31 9.62 6.27 6.37
C GLY A 31 8.36 5.59 5.86
N LEU A 32 8.52 4.32 5.52
CA LEU A 32 7.44 3.41 5.16
C LEU A 32 7.51 2.14 5.98
N ASP A 33 6.36 1.54 6.15
CA ASP A 33 6.24 0.19 6.67
C ASP A 33 5.93 -0.75 5.50
N ILE A 34 6.77 -1.76 5.30
CA ILE A 34 6.62 -2.79 4.28
C ILE A 34 6.57 -4.14 5.00
N ASP A 35 5.40 -4.77 5.00
CA ASP A 35 5.16 -6.06 5.67
C ASP A 35 5.54 -6.06 7.18
N GLY A 36 5.43 -4.91 7.87
CA GLY A 36 5.79 -4.74 9.29
C GLY A 36 7.25 -4.34 9.53
N GLU A 37 8.05 -4.20 8.47
CA GLU A 37 9.45 -3.76 8.53
C GLU A 37 9.58 -2.29 8.13
N SER A 38 10.44 -1.55 8.83
CA SER A 38 10.70 -0.13 8.53
C SER A 38 11.66 0.02 7.34
N ALA A 39 11.25 0.80 6.35
CA ALA A 39 12.06 1.16 5.19
C ALA A 39 12.26 2.68 5.10
N PRO A 40 13.38 3.17 4.53
CA PRO A 40 13.58 4.58 4.26
C PRO A 40 12.45 5.16 3.40
N GLY A 41 12.06 6.40 3.70
CA GLY A 41 11.12 7.15 2.86
C GLY A 41 11.73 7.57 1.52
N GLY A 42 10.88 8.06 0.62
CA GLY A 42 11.27 8.54 -0.70
C GLY A 42 10.21 8.24 -1.76
N ASP A 43 10.53 8.61 -2.99
CA ASP A 43 9.69 8.28 -4.15
C ASP A 43 9.79 6.79 -4.46
N ILE A 44 8.66 6.12 -4.61
CA ILE A 44 8.59 4.66 -4.73
C ILE A 44 7.69 4.25 -5.87
N THR A 45 8.08 3.15 -6.51
CA THR A 45 7.27 2.43 -7.47
C THR A 45 6.92 1.06 -6.91
N ILE A 46 5.64 0.71 -6.90
CA ILE A 46 5.12 -0.59 -6.51
C ILE A 46 4.64 -1.29 -7.78
N ARG A 47 5.06 -2.54 -7.97
CA ARG A 47 4.61 -3.40 -9.06
C ARG A 47 4.18 -4.76 -8.53
N VAL A 48 2.98 -5.19 -8.89
CA VAL A 48 2.51 -6.55 -8.64
C VAL A 48 3.18 -7.50 -9.63
N ILE A 49 3.80 -8.57 -9.13
CA ILE A 49 4.36 -9.64 -9.94
C ILE A 49 3.48 -10.89 -9.76
N PRO A 50 2.58 -11.20 -10.71
CA PRO A 50 1.68 -12.35 -10.58
C PRO A 50 2.46 -13.67 -10.55
N GLY A 51 2.12 -14.53 -9.59
CA GLY A 51 2.74 -15.86 -9.49
C GLY A 51 4.23 -15.85 -9.14
N ALA A 52 4.74 -14.77 -8.54
CA ALA A 52 6.15 -14.66 -8.13
C ALA A 52 6.57 -15.76 -7.14
N LEU A 53 5.64 -16.20 -6.30
CA LEU A 53 5.85 -17.22 -5.28
C LEU A 53 4.77 -18.31 -5.39
N ARG A 54 5.11 -19.54 -5.00
CA ARG A 54 4.17 -20.64 -4.84
C ARG A 54 4.15 -21.04 -3.37
N PHE A 55 2.95 -21.18 -2.83
CA PHE A 55 2.75 -21.63 -1.46
C PHE A 55 2.04 -22.98 -1.49
N SER A 56 2.41 -23.89 -0.59
CA SER A 56 1.62 -25.09 -0.31
C SER A 56 0.45 -24.72 0.59
N CYS A 57 -0.75 -25.16 0.22
CA CYS A 57 -1.97 -25.00 1.00
C CYS A 57 -2.44 -26.34 1.58
#